data_AF-A0A2V6P1N3-F1
#
_entry.id   AF-A0A2V6P1N3-F1
#
_cell.length_a   1.000
_cell.length_b   1.000
_cell.length_c   1.000
_cell.angle_alpha   90.00
_cell.angle_beta   90.00
_cell.angle_gamma   90.00
#
_symmetry.space_group_name_H-M   'P 1'
#
loop_
_entity.id
_entity.type
_entity.pdbx_description
1 polymer ?
#
loop_
_entity_poly.entity_id
_entity_poly.type
_entity_poly.pdbx_seq_one_letter_code
_entity_poly.pdbx_strand_id
1 'polypeptide(L)'
;MFLSFGDPRPFAEPIRRGGAKLICQVQSLRHVDQALEAGAAAVVAQGAEAGGHGAKRSTLPFAPEVADYLSKHSPTTLLLAAGGIADGRGLAAALMLGADGVVVGTRFWASEEALTPPGATDRAISATGDDTVRTTAIDSLRGVPWPEEFSFRVVKNKFTEQWAHREAEAAAEFGSLAGAYANA
;
A
#
# COMPACT_ATOMS: atom_id res chain seq x y z
N MET A 1 -10.19 -10.89 6.98
CA MET A 1 -9.75 -9.59 7.51
C MET A 1 -8.42 -9.24 6.86
N PHE A 2 -8.33 -8.04 6.28
CA PHE A 2 -7.12 -7.53 5.63
C PHE A 2 -6.50 -6.47 6.55
N LEU A 3 -5.28 -6.68 7.02
CA LEU A 3 -4.55 -5.73 7.87
C LEU A 3 -3.32 -5.18 7.15
N SER A 4 -3.02 -3.91 7.37
CA SER A 4 -1.88 -3.21 6.77
C SER A 4 -1.24 -2.25 7.79
N PHE A 5 0.03 -1.92 7.57
CA PHE A 5 0.72 -0.77 8.19
C PHE A 5 0.83 -0.80 9.72
N GLY A 6 1.23 -1.94 10.27
CA GLY A 6 1.48 -2.09 11.69
C GLY A 6 1.70 -3.54 12.08
N ASP A 7 1.79 -3.79 13.39
CA ASP A 7 1.87 -5.15 13.93
C ASP A 7 0.50 -5.84 13.90
N PRO A 8 0.31 -6.93 13.13
CA PRO A 8 -0.97 -7.63 13.08
C PRO A 8 -1.24 -8.53 14.29
N ARG A 9 -0.20 -8.90 15.06
CA ARG A 9 -0.29 -9.91 16.14
C ARG A 9 -1.31 -9.58 17.23
N PRO A 10 -1.46 -8.32 17.69
CA PRO A 10 -2.50 -7.96 18.66
C PRO A 10 -3.94 -8.25 18.20
N PHE A 11 -4.18 -8.32 16.89
CA PHE A 11 -5.52 -8.52 16.31
C PHE A 11 -5.78 -9.96 15.86
N ALA A 12 -4.75 -10.80 15.82
CA ALA A 12 -4.82 -12.16 15.30
C ALA A 12 -5.87 -13.02 16.03
N GLU A 13 -5.83 -13.03 17.36
CA GLU A 13 -6.70 -13.87 18.17
C GLU A 13 -8.19 -13.48 18.06
N PRO A 14 -8.59 -12.19 18.16
CA PRO A 14 -9.95 -11.77 17.84
C PRO A 14 -10.43 -12.20 16.45
N ILE A 15 -9.60 -12.03 15.42
CA ILE A 15 -9.95 -12.38 14.02
C ILE A 15 -10.15 -13.89 13.89
N ARG A 16 -9.25 -14.68 14.47
CA ARG A 16 -9.31 -16.15 14.47
C ARG A 16 -10.57 -16.66 15.16
N ARG A 17 -10.92 -16.11 16.33
CA ARG A 17 -12.16 -16.47 17.04
C ARG A 17 -13.42 -16.10 16.26
N GLY A 18 -13.36 -15.04 15.46
CA GLY A 18 -14.43 -14.67 14.52
C GLY A 18 -14.54 -15.58 13.29
N GLY A 19 -13.66 -16.57 13.13
CA GLY A 19 -13.66 -17.51 12.00
C GLY A 19 -13.16 -16.92 10.68
N ALA A 20 -12.68 -15.66 10.68
CA ALA A 20 -12.18 -15.01 9.48
C ALA A 20 -10.73 -15.40 9.19
N LYS A 21 -10.38 -15.48 7.91
CA LYS A 21 -8.98 -15.60 7.47
C LYS A 21 -8.27 -14.26 7.61
N LEU A 22 -7.02 -14.29 8.09
CA LEU A 22 -6.17 -13.13 8.18
C LEU A 22 -5.31 -12.99 6.90
N ILE A 23 -5.33 -11.80 6.31
CA ILE A 23 -4.49 -11.40 5.18
C ILE A 23 -3.69 -10.19 5.65
N CYS A 24 -2.38 -10.21 5.49
CA CYS A 24 -1.50 -9.14 5.98
C CYS A 24 -0.70 -8.52 4.83
N GLN A 25 -0.82 -7.21 4.63
CA GLN A 25 0.04 -6.49 3.69
C GLN A 25 1.37 -6.13 4.34
N VAL A 26 2.45 -6.44 3.61
CA VAL A 26 3.82 -6.37 4.08
C VAL A 26 4.67 -5.53 3.12
N GLN A 27 5.74 -4.95 3.65
CA GLN A 27 6.65 -4.06 2.92
C GLN A 27 8.14 -4.38 3.18
N SER A 28 8.39 -5.35 4.06
CA SER A 28 9.73 -5.82 4.46
C SER A 28 9.63 -7.27 4.93
N LEU A 29 10.76 -7.99 5.01
CA LEU A 29 10.78 -9.34 5.58
C LEU A 29 10.40 -9.35 7.07
N ARG A 30 10.75 -8.30 7.83
CA ARG A 30 10.27 -8.10 9.20
C ARG A 30 8.73 -8.13 9.27
N HIS A 31 8.04 -7.52 8.30
CA HIS A 31 6.57 -7.55 8.24
C HIS A 31 6.05 -8.94 7.85
N VAL A 32 6.78 -9.68 7.00
CA VAL A 32 6.46 -11.08 6.68
C VAL A 32 6.49 -11.92 7.96
N ASP A 33 7.56 -11.82 8.76
CA ASP A 33 7.69 -12.54 10.03
C ASP A 33 6.52 -12.24 10.97
N GLN A 34 6.22 -10.96 11.18
CA GLN A 34 5.09 -10.54 12.02
C GLN A 34 3.75 -11.09 11.51
N ALA A 35 3.56 -11.16 10.19
CA ALA A 35 2.37 -11.73 9.58
C ALA A 35 2.28 -13.26 9.79
N LEU A 36 3.39 -13.98 9.65
CA LEU A 36 3.45 -15.41 9.90
C LEU A 36 3.19 -15.75 11.37
N GLU A 37 3.80 -15.01 12.30
CA GLU A 37 3.54 -15.12 13.74
C GLU A 37 2.07 -14.86 14.09
N ALA A 38 1.43 -13.94 13.37
CA ALA A 38 0.00 -13.66 13.51
C ALA A 38 -0.92 -14.73 12.88
N GLY A 39 -0.36 -15.74 12.21
CA GLY A 39 -1.12 -16.81 11.56
C GLY A 39 -1.81 -16.36 10.27
N ALA A 40 -1.19 -15.45 9.51
CA ALA A 40 -1.73 -14.99 8.23
C ALA A 40 -1.89 -16.16 7.24
N ALA A 41 -3.08 -16.26 6.66
CA ALA A 41 -3.37 -17.22 5.59
C ALA A 41 -2.77 -16.76 4.25
N ALA A 42 -2.64 -15.45 4.06
CA ALA A 42 -1.96 -14.85 2.93
C ALA A 42 -1.18 -13.60 3.33
N VAL A 43 -0.05 -13.36 2.67
CA VAL A 43 0.70 -12.10 2.76
C VAL A 43 0.62 -11.36 1.43
N VAL A 44 0.53 -10.04 1.50
CA VAL A 44 0.47 -9.16 0.33
C VAL A 44 1.76 -8.35 0.25
N ALA A 45 2.67 -8.74 -0.65
CA ALA A 45 3.92 -8.04 -0.90
C ALA A 45 3.65 -6.77 -1.74
N GLN A 46 3.51 -5.63 -1.07
CA GLN A 46 3.22 -4.35 -1.71
C GLN A 46 4.50 -3.62 -2.10
N GLY A 47 4.68 -3.40 -3.40
CA GLY A 47 5.72 -2.53 -3.94
C GLY A 47 5.38 -1.03 -3.89
N ALA A 48 6.43 -0.22 -4.00
CA ALA A 48 6.40 1.24 -3.95
C ALA A 48 5.61 1.88 -5.10
N GLU A 49 5.31 1.12 -6.15
CA GLU A 49 4.49 1.53 -7.28
C GLU A 49 3.00 1.65 -6.92
N ALA A 50 2.56 1.04 -5.81
CA ALA A 50 1.19 1.13 -5.34
C ALA A 50 0.77 2.60 -5.05
N GLY A 51 -0.49 2.93 -5.32
CA GLY A 51 -1.07 4.19 -4.86
C GLY A 51 -1.34 4.17 -3.35
N GLY A 52 -1.40 5.35 -2.74
CA GLY A 52 -1.64 5.51 -1.31
C GLY A 52 -0.40 5.26 -0.45
N HIS A 53 -0.61 4.88 0.81
CA HIS A 53 0.48 4.59 1.74
C HIS A 53 1.25 3.33 1.35
N GLY A 54 2.58 3.42 1.43
CA GLY A 54 3.48 2.31 1.16
C GLY A 54 4.94 2.63 1.49
N ALA A 55 5.80 1.62 1.42
CA ALA A 55 7.23 1.75 1.66
C ALA A 55 8.04 1.77 0.35
N LYS A 56 9.37 1.69 0.45
CA LYS A 56 10.32 2.06 -0.62
C LYS A 56 10.65 0.96 -1.64
N ARG A 57 10.34 -0.31 -1.34
CA ARG A 57 10.77 -1.44 -2.17
C ARG A 57 9.87 -1.62 -3.39
N SER A 58 10.43 -1.86 -4.58
CA SER A 58 9.63 -2.13 -5.78
C SER A 58 9.07 -3.55 -5.80
N THR A 59 7.93 -3.75 -6.47
CA THR A 59 7.28 -5.08 -6.60
C THR A 59 8.21 -6.12 -7.21
N LEU A 60 8.94 -5.75 -8.27
CA LEU A 60 9.77 -6.65 -9.08
C LEU A 60 10.83 -7.43 -8.25
N PRO A 61 11.65 -6.79 -7.40
CA PRO A 61 12.59 -7.49 -6.52
C PRO A 61 11.97 -7.98 -5.22
N PHE A 62 10.87 -7.38 -4.74
CA PHE A 62 10.31 -7.74 -3.45
C PHE A 62 9.48 -9.02 -3.50
N ALA A 63 8.64 -9.18 -4.53
CA ALA A 63 7.81 -10.37 -4.68
C ALA A 63 8.61 -11.70 -4.67
N PRO A 64 9.67 -11.88 -5.49
CA PRO A 64 10.42 -13.14 -5.50
C PRO A 64 11.20 -13.38 -4.20
N GLU A 65 11.70 -12.34 -3.54
CA GLU A 65 12.35 -12.52 -2.23
C GLU A 65 11.36 -13.02 -1.17
N VAL A 66 10.13 -12.51 -1.17
CA VAL A 66 9.09 -13.01 -0.26
C VAL A 66 8.69 -14.44 -0.64
N ALA A 67 8.62 -14.78 -1.92
CA ALA A 67 8.34 -16.14 -2.37
C ALA A 67 9.40 -17.13 -1.86
N ASP A 68 10.68 -16.80 -2.04
CA ASP A 68 11.81 -17.58 -1.54
C ASP A 68 11.80 -17.68 -0.01
N TYR A 69 11.39 -16.62 0.67
CA TYR A 69 11.24 -16.62 2.12
C TYR A 69 10.13 -17.59 2.59
N LEU A 70 8.94 -17.49 2.00
CA LEU A 70 7.79 -18.31 2.37
C LEU A 70 8.02 -19.79 2.07
N SER A 71 8.65 -20.13 0.95
CA SER A 71 8.94 -21.53 0.61
C SER A 71 9.77 -22.24 1.68
N LYS A 72 10.62 -21.50 2.40
CA LYS A 72 11.48 -22.03 3.48
C LYS A 72 10.80 -22.02 4.85
N HIS A 73 9.98 -21.01 5.14
CA HIS A 73 9.47 -20.77 6.50
C HIS A 73 7.98 -21.08 6.69
N SER A 74 7.16 -20.94 5.64
CA SER A 74 5.71 -21.19 5.69
C SER A 74 5.15 -21.50 4.28
N PRO A 75 5.42 -22.70 3.74
CA PRO A 75 5.09 -23.04 2.34
C PRO A 75 3.58 -23.12 2.06
N THR A 76 2.74 -23.07 3.09
CA THR A 76 1.27 -23.07 2.96
C THR A 76 0.66 -21.67 2.99
N THR A 77 1.45 -20.63 3.31
CA THR A 77 0.97 -19.24 3.29
C THR A 77 0.98 -18.71 1.86
N LEU A 78 -0.16 -18.20 1.40
CA LEU A 78 -0.27 -17.66 0.05
C LEU A 78 0.47 -16.32 -0.08
N LEU A 79 1.14 -16.11 -1.20
CA LEU A 79 1.75 -14.84 -1.58
C LEU A 79 0.90 -14.11 -2.63
N LEU A 80 0.50 -12.88 -2.33
CA LEU A 80 -0.11 -11.98 -3.31
C LEU A 80 0.84 -10.81 -3.60
N ALA A 81 1.16 -10.54 -4.86
CA ALA A 81 1.91 -9.34 -5.23
C ALA A 81 0.98 -8.12 -5.37
N ALA A 82 1.44 -6.93 -4.98
CA ALA A 82 0.67 -5.70 -5.12
C ALA A 82 1.57 -4.52 -5.52
N GLY A 83 1.01 -3.56 -6.26
CA GLY A 83 1.74 -2.37 -6.72
C GLY A 83 2.14 -2.47 -8.19
N GLY A 84 1.64 -1.55 -9.01
CA GLY A 84 1.91 -1.47 -10.45
C GLY A 84 1.15 -2.47 -11.35
N ILE A 85 0.28 -3.30 -10.78
CA ILE A 85 -0.46 -4.35 -11.51
C ILE A 85 -1.83 -3.81 -11.93
N ALA A 86 -2.06 -3.73 -13.25
CA ALA A 86 -3.30 -3.15 -13.81
C ALA A 86 -3.97 -4.02 -14.89
N ASP A 87 -3.30 -5.05 -15.39
CA ASP A 87 -3.82 -5.95 -16.42
C ASP A 87 -3.15 -7.33 -16.37
N GLY A 88 -3.48 -8.18 -17.36
CA GLY A 88 -2.97 -9.55 -17.47
C GLY A 88 -1.44 -9.66 -17.58
N ARG A 89 -0.74 -8.64 -18.09
CA ARG A 89 0.74 -8.66 -18.20
C ARG A 89 1.37 -8.56 -16.81
N GLY A 90 0.87 -7.63 -16.00
CA GLY A 90 1.30 -7.49 -14.60
C GLY A 90 0.97 -8.72 -13.76
N LEU A 91 -0.22 -9.32 -13.98
CA LEU A 91 -0.59 -10.59 -13.36
C LEU A 91 0.39 -11.71 -13.75
N ALA A 92 0.62 -11.91 -15.06
CA ALA A 92 1.52 -12.95 -15.54
C ALA A 92 2.94 -12.77 -14.98
N ALA A 93 3.46 -11.53 -14.95
CA ALA A 93 4.76 -11.23 -14.36
C ALA A 93 4.81 -11.57 -12.87
N ALA A 94 3.80 -11.20 -12.08
CA ALA A 94 3.72 -11.54 -10.66
C ALA A 94 3.71 -13.05 -10.40
N LEU A 95 2.96 -13.82 -11.20
CA LEU A 95 2.95 -15.27 -11.12
C LEU A 95 4.34 -15.87 -11.45
N MET A 96 5.04 -15.33 -12.45
CA MET A 96 6.41 -15.75 -12.78
C MET A 96 7.42 -15.40 -11.68
N LEU A 97 7.15 -14.36 -10.88
CA LEU A 97 7.96 -14.00 -9.72
C LEU A 97 7.66 -14.88 -8.48
N GLY A 98 6.76 -15.86 -8.58
CA GLY A 98 6.45 -16.79 -7.50
C GLY A 98 5.29 -16.39 -6.59
N ALA A 99 4.49 -15.39 -6.97
CA ALA A 99 3.24 -15.10 -6.28
C ALA A 99 2.13 -16.10 -6.69
N ASP A 100 1.22 -16.40 -5.77
CA ASP A 100 0.02 -17.21 -6.03
C ASP A 100 -1.12 -16.38 -6.64
N GLY A 101 -1.00 -15.05 -6.56
CA GLY A 101 -1.99 -14.12 -7.08
C GLY A 101 -1.56 -12.67 -6.91
N VAL A 102 -2.51 -11.74 -7.11
CA VAL A 102 -2.26 -10.31 -7.07
C VAL A 102 -3.35 -9.55 -6.34
N VAL A 103 -2.99 -8.43 -5.72
CA VAL A 103 -3.94 -7.42 -5.24
C VAL A 103 -3.85 -6.20 -6.16
N VAL A 104 -4.99 -5.84 -6.74
CA VAL A 104 -5.11 -4.71 -7.67
C VAL A 104 -5.87 -3.58 -6.98
N GLY A 105 -5.28 -2.38 -6.97
CA GLY A 105 -5.84 -1.18 -6.32
C GLY A 105 -6.27 -0.13 -7.34
N THR A 106 -5.39 0.81 -7.68
CA THR A 106 -5.64 2.01 -8.51
C THR A 106 -6.45 1.73 -9.78
N ARG A 107 -6.27 0.58 -10.44
CA ARG A 107 -7.02 0.20 -11.65
C ARG A 107 -8.54 0.19 -11.46
N PHE A 108 -9.03 -0.12 -10.26
CA PHE A 108 -10.46 -0.18 -9.94
C PHE A 108 -11.10 1.20 -9.70
N TRP A 109 -10.34 2.30 -9.63
CA TRP A 109 -10.93 3.66 -9.67
C TRP A 109 -11.65 3.97 -10.98
N ALA A 110 -11.38 3.20 -12.04
CA ALA A 110 -12.00 3.34 -13.35
C ALA A 110 -13.10 2.28 -13.59
N SER A 111 -13.65 1.65 -12.54
CA SER A 111 -14.85 0.81 -12.67
C SER A 111 -16.12 1.65 -12.56
N GLU A 112 -17.23 1.16 -13.12
CA GLU A 112 -18.53 1.87 -13.10
C GLU A 112 -19.09 1.98 -11.68
N GLU A 113 -18.76 1.02 -10.81
CA GLU A 113 -19.20 0.94 -9.43
C GLU A 113 -18.35 1.77 -8.46
N ALA A 114 -17.25 2.37 -8.94
CA ALA A 114 -16.37 3.15 -8.10
C ALA A 114 -17.06 4.44 -7.61
N LEU A 115 -17.10 4.64 -6.29
CA LEU A 115 -17.64 5.85 -5.66
C LEU A 115 -16.63 7.01 -5.62
N THR A 116 -15.60 6.95 -6.45
CA THR A 116 -14.59 8.00 -6.56
C THR A 116 -15.20 9.23 -7.24
N PRO A 117 -14.90 10.45 -6.77
CA PRO A 117 -15.39 11.66 -7.42
C PRO A 117 -15.04 11.67 -8.91
N PRO A 118 -15.98 11.98 -9.83
CA PRO A 118 -15.74 11.89 -11.27
C PRO A 118 -14.47 12.63 -11.73
N GLY A 119 -14.24 13.84 -11.22
CA GLY A 119 -13.04 14.61 -11.55
C GLY A 119 -11.73 13.97 -11.07
N ALA A 120 -11.77 13.18 -9.98
CA ALA A 120 -10.60 12.42 -9.53
C ALA A 120 -10.36 11.20 -10.43
N THR A 121 -11.43 10.51 -10.85
CA THR A 121 -11.35 9.41 -11.82
C THR A 121 -10.83 9.89 -13.17
N ASP A 122 -11.37 10.98 -13.73
CA ASP A 122 -10.94 11.55 -15.01
C ASP A 122 -9.47 11.95 -14.99
N ARG A 123 -9.03 12.55 -13.88
CA ARG A 123 -7.62 12.92 -13.69
C ARG A 123 -6.73 11.69 -13.56
N ALA A 124 -7.16 10.64 -12.87
CA ALA A 124 -6.41 9.40 -12.75
C ALA A 124 -6.30 8.66 -14.10
N ILE A 125 -7.35 8.66 -14.91
CA ILE A 125 -7.35 8.05 -16.26
C ILE A 125 -6.44 8.82 -17.22
N SER A 126 -6.40 10.14 -17.12
CA SER A 126 -5.58 11.00 -17.98
C SER A 126 -4.11 11.06 -17.56
N ALA A 127 -3.78 10.60 -16.35
CA ALA A 127 -2.44 10.65 -15.80
C ALA A 127 -1.57 9.48 -16.26
N THR A 128 -0.27 9.71 -16.33
CA THR A 128 0.76 8.69 -16.50
C THR A 128 1.44 8.37 -15.18
N GLY A 129 2.33 7.37 -15.17
CA GLY A 129 3.18 7.08 -14.01
C GLY A 129 4.04 8.27 -13.58
N ASP A 130 4.45 9.10 -14.53
CA ASP A 130 5.29 10.28 -14.32
C ASP A 130 4.55 11.43 -13.63
N ASP A 131 3.22 11.40 -13.67
CA ASP A 131 2.33 12.38 -13.02
C ASP A 131 2.07 12.04 -11.56
N THR A 132 2.86 11.16 -10.96
CA THR A 132 2.75 10.81 -9.55
C THR A 132 3.93 11.29 -8.74
N VAL A 133 3.70 11.51 -7.46
CA VAL A 133 4.75 11.85 -6.49
C VAL A 133 4.52 11.08 -5.21
N ARG A 134 5.61 10.80 -4.50
CA ARG A 134 5.59 10.12 -3.21
C ARG A 134 6.10 11.09 -2.16
N THR A 135 5.31 11.34 -1.12
CA THR A 135 5.64 12.33 -0.09
C THR A 135 5.00 11.99 1.25
N THR A 136 5.55 12.51 2.35
CA THR A 136 4.92 12.48 3.68
C THR A 136 4.23 13.80 4.02
N ALA A 137 4.42 14.85 3.21
CA ALA A 137 3.97 16.21 3.53
C ALA A 137 2.44 16.31 3.71
N ILE A 138 1.67 15.52 2.95
CA ILE A 138 0.20 15.46 3.10
C ILE A 138 -0.18 15.02 4.52
N ASP A 139 0.45 13.96 5.03
CA ASP A 139 0.14 13.40 6.34
C ASP A 139 0.62 14.35 7.45
N SER A 140 1.82 14.92 7.32
CA SER A 140 2.36 15.89 8.27
C SER A 140 1.45 17.12 8.41
N LEU A 141 1.09 17.77 7.30
CA LEU A 141 0.24 18.97 7.33
C LEU A 141 -1.17 18.68 7.84
N ARG A 142 -1.69 17.47 7.60
CA ARG A 142 -2.98 17.02 8.14
C ARG A 142 -2.91 16.62 9.63
N GLY A 143 -1.71 16.46 10.17
CA GLY A 143 -1.50 16.02 11.55
C GLY A 143 -1.75 14.53 11.77
N VAL A 144 -1.57 13.71 10.74
CA VAL A 144 -1.75 12.25 10.83
C VAL A 144 -0.39 11.59 11.13
N PRO A 145 -0.22 10.93 12.28
CA PRO A 145 1.08 10.43 12.73
C PRO A 145 1.43 9.07 12.09
N TRP A 146 1.60 9.04 10.77
CA TRP A 146 2.07 7.84 10.07
C TRP A 146 3.52 7.49 10.47
N PRO A 147 3.85 6.20 10.64
CA PRO A 147 5.23 5.78 10.85
C PRO A 147 6.15 6.24 9.71
N GLU A 148 7.38 6.62 10.03
CA GLU A 148 8.36 7.21 9.09
C GLU A 148 8.67 6.32 7.88
N GLU A 149 8.54 5.00 8.03
CA GLU A 149 8.78 4.05 6.94
C GLU A 149 7.74 4.15 5.80
N PHE A 150 6.58 4.75 6.06
CA PHE A 150 5.49 4.90 5.11
C PHE A 150 5.42 6.33 4.58
N SER A 151 5.14 6.43 3.28
CA SER A 151 4.82 7.68 2.63
C SER A 151 3.68 7.45 1.64
N PHE A 152 3.09 8.53 1.15
CA PHE A 152 1.90 8.48 0.33
C PHE A 152 2.23 8.73 -1.15
N ARG A 153 1.88 7.80 -2.03
CA ARG A 153 1.96 7.99 -3.49
C ARG A 153 0.61 8.48 -4.03
N VAL A 154 0.64 9.61 -4.74
CA VAL A 154 -0.57 10.28 -5.25
C VAL A 154 -0.30 10.95 -6.60
N VAL A 155 -1.35 11.22 -7.37
CA VAL A 155 -1.28 12.04 -8.58
C VAL A 155 -0.91 13.47 -8.19
N LYS A 156 0.02 14.06 -8.93
CA LYS A 156 0.48 15.45 -8.75
C LYS A 156 -0.69 16.41 -8.89
N ASN A 157 -0.75 17.40 -8.02
CA ASN A 157 -1.62 18.56 -8.10
C ASN A 157 -0.89 19.78 -7.50
N LYS A 158 -1.54 20.96 -7.49
CA LYS A 158 -0.95 22.19 -6.96
C LYS A 158 -0.42 22.02 -5.53
N PHE A 159 -1.12 21.28 -4.68
CA PHE A 159 -0.70 21.04 -3.30
C PHE A 159 0.58 20.20 -3.26
N THR A 160 0.62 19.08 -3.98
CA THR A 160 1.80 18.20 -3.95
C THR A 160 2.99 18.81 -4.66
N GLU A 161 2.79 19.61 -5.72
CA GLU A 161 3.87 20.37 -6.36
C GLU A 161 4.54 21.34 -5.39
N GLN A 162 3.74 21.96 -4.50
CA GLN A 162 4.24 22.87 -3.48
C GLN A 162 4.99 22.13 -2.36
N TRP A 163 4.48 20.99 -1.90
CA TRP A 163 4.90 20.40 -0.62
C TRP A 163 5.72 19.12 -0.72
N ALA A 164 5.68 18.40 -1.85
CA ALA A 164 6.31 17.07 -1.97
C ALA A 164 7.85 17.08 -2.07
N HIS A 165 8.47 18.26 -1.96
CA HIS A 165 9.92 18.42 -1.83
C HIS A 165 10.28 19.30 -0.63
N ARG A 166 9.31 19.54 0.26
CA ARG A 166 9.40 20.38 1.46
C ARG A 166 8.91 19.61 2.68
N GLU A 167 9.15 18.30 2.72
CA GLU A 167 8.71 17.41 3.79
C GLU A 167 9.20 17.85 5.17
N ALA A 168 10.41 18.38 5.26
CA ALA A 168 10.95 18.89 6.53
C ALA A 168 10.17 20.11 7.04
N GLU A 169 9.79 21.03 6.15
CA GLU A 169 8.97 22.19 6.50
C GLU A 169 7.54 21.75 6.84
N ALA A 170 6.96 20.84 6.05
CA ALA A 170 5.66 20.25 6.32
C ALA A 170 5.61 19.54 7.68
N ALA A 171 6.70 18.89 8.09
CA ALA A 171 6.83 18.27 9.40
C ALA A 171 6.94 19.31 10.54
N ALA A 172 7.60 20.44 10.30
CA ALA A 172 7.63 21.55 11.26
C ALA A 172 6.23 22.20 11.43
N GLU A 173 5.40 22.14 10.39
CA GLU A 173 4.01 22.63 10.38
C GLU A 173 2.99 21.52 10.68
N PHE A 174 3.35 20.51 11.48
CA PHE A 174 2.50 19.34 11.71
C PHE A 174 1.09 19.74 12.20
N GLY A 175 0.07 19.27 11.49
CA GLY A 175 -1.33 19.53 11.80
C GLY A 175 -1.85 20.92 11.43
N SER A 176 -1.05 21.76 10.75
CA SER A 176 -1.47 23.12 10.35
C SER A 176 -2.74 23.14 9.49
N LEU A 177 -3.05 22.05 8.78
CA LEU A 177 -4.25 21.90 7.95
C LEU A 177 -5.31 20.97 8.54
N ALA A 178 -5.15 20.50 9.78
CA ALA A 178 -6.10 19.56 10.39
C ALA A 178 -7.54 20.07 10.38
N GLY A 179 -7.75 21.36 10.71
CA GLY A 179 -9.07 21.99 10.70
C GLY A 179 -9.70 22.16 9.31
N ALA A 180 -8.89 22.35 8.27
CA ALA A 180 -9.38 22.45 6.89
C ALA A 180 -9.86 21.08 6.37
N TYR A 181 -9.18 20.00 6.75
CA TYR A 181 -9.53 18.64 6.37
C TYR A 181 -10.67 18.02 7.20
N ALA A 182 -10.94 18.52 8.40
CA ALA A 182 -12.07 18.05 9.21
C ALA A 182 -13.44 18.46 8.65
N ASN A 183 -13.47 19.47 7.77
CA ASN A 183 -14.69 20.09 7.23
C ASN A 183 -14.86 19.89 5.71
N ALA A 184 -14.00 19.08 5.09
CA ALA A 184 -13.98 18.78 3.65
C ALA A 184 -14.52 17.37 3.38
#